data_AF-A0A1K2FTB3-F1
#
_entry.id   AF-A0A1K2FTB3-F1
#
_cell.length_a   1.000
_cell.length_b   1.000
_cell.length_c   1.000
_cell.angle_alpha   90.00
_cell.angle_beta   90.00
_cell.angle_gamma   90.00
#
_symmetry.space_group_name_H-M   'P 1'
#
loop_
_entity.id
_entity.type
_entity.pdbx_description
1 polymer ?
#
loop_
_entity_poly.entity_id
_entity_poly.type
_entity_poly.pdbx_seq_one_letter_code
_entity_poly.pdbx_strand_id
1 'polypeptide(L)'
;MTTTATTTLTKPRTAEAATKPGTVETAPKRGTADAVPKRGATATVTKPGLAETVPNRGTTDSARWQELTESVREVGQYTTRAEAERVTRIVLSALGGHVTGDERVALAQALPREAGRVIAAQIPATHPLTAREFVESIATRIEGATPATARWDVSSVLSTLAQMIGTSLTTRILAQLPPGYALLFGRAELVTTA
;
A
#
# COMPACT_ATOMS: atom_id res chain seq x y z
N MET A 1 19.69 34.09 50.51
CA MET A 1 20.53 35.11 49.85
C MET A 1 21.78 34.42 49.33
N THR A 2 21.94 34.28 48.01
CA THR A 2 23.25 34.02 47.35
C THR A 2 23.10 34.26 45.85
N THR A 3 23.92 35.15 45.29
CA THR A 3 24.20 35.33 43.85
C THR A 3 25.16 34.21 43.37
N THR A 4 25.55 33.98 42.10
CA THR A 4 25.75 34.80 40.87
C THR A 4 25.75 33.80 39.66
N ALA A 5 25.82 34.08 38.35
CA ALA A 5 26.08 35.28 37.54
C ALA A 5 25.40 35.17 36.13
N THR A 6 25.87 35.94 35.14
CA THR A 6 25.33 36.06 33.76
C THR A 6 26.46 36.05 32.73
N THR A 7 26.25 35.39 31.57
CA THR A 7 27.04 35.49 30.32
C THR A 7 26.08 35.18 29.15
N THR A 8 25.47 36.11 28.38
CA THR A 8 25.99 37.00 27.30
C THR A 8 26.97 36.32 26.33
N LEU A 9 27.02 36.57 25.02
CA LEU A 9 26.18 37.26 24.02
C LEU A 9 26.86 36.99 22.64
N THR A 10 26.12 36.88 21.52
CA THR A 10 26.47 37.41 20.17
C THR A 10 25.72 36.70 19.03
N LYS A 11 25.06 37.46 18.17
CA LYS A 11 24.59 37.09 16.81
C LYS A 11 24.44 38.37 15.98
N PRO A 12 25.14 38.51 14.85
CA PRO A 12 24.49 38.67 13.53
C PRO A 12 25.30 37.94 12.41
N ARG A 13 24.93 37.77 11.13
CA ARG A 13 23.72 37.85 10.26
C ARG A 13 24.25 37.74 8.79
N THR A 14 23.44 37.27 7.82
CA THR A 14 23.68 37.30 6.34
C THR A 14 24.70 36.24 5.83
N ALA A 15 24.64 35.64 4.63
CA ALA A 15 23.68 35.72 3.50
C ALA A 15 22.93 34.38 3.25
N GLU A 16 21.72 34.25 2.66
CA GLU A 16 20.77 35.20 2.02
C GLU A 16 20.80 35.25 0.44
N ALA A 17 20.52 34.09 -0.22
CA ALA A 17 20.05 33.82 -1.63
C ALA A 17 21.01 33.64 -2.85
N ALA A 18 20.76 32.56 -3.63
CA ALA A 18 20.80 32.49 -5.12
C ALA A 18 20.15 31.18 -5.66
N THR A 19 19.53 31.17 -6.86
CA THR A 19 18.90 29.96 -7.46
C THR A 19 18.88 30.03 -9.00
N LYS A 20 18.87 28.86 -9.67
CA LYS A 20 18.69 28.64 -11.14
C LYS A 20 19.96 28.94 -12.00
N PRO A 21 19.97 28.68 -13.33
CA PRO A 21 20.33 27.35 -13.84
C PRO A 21 21.32 27.32 -15.02
N GLY A 22 22.05 26.20 -15.20
CA GLY A 22 22.83 25.94 -16.41
C GLY A 22 21.94 25.79 -17.66
N THR A 23 22.36 26.33 -18.81
CA THR A 23 21.53 26.46 -20.02
C THR A 23 22.38 26.34 -21.31
N VAL A 24 21.82 25.67 -22.33
CA VAL A 24 22.22 25.51 -23.77
C VAL A 24 23.58 24.90 -24.19
N GLU A 25 23.49 23.64 -24.66
CA GLU A 25 24.11 23.09 -25.88
C GLU A 25 23.23 21.89 -26.34
N THR A 26 23.06 21.49 -27.60
CA THR A 26 23.46 22.06 -28.92
C THR A 26 22.44 21.65 -30.02
N ALA A 27 22.29 22.48 -31.06
CA ALA A 27 21.83 22.17 -32.44
C ALA A 27 20.64 21.20 -32.74
N PRO A 28 19.55 21.70 -33.34
CA PRO A 28 18.69 20.93 -34.25
C PRO A 28 19.14 21.06 -35.72
N LYS A 29 19.02 20.00 -36.54
CA LYS A 29 19.23 20.07 -38.00
C LYS A 29 18.25 19.19 -38.80
N ARG A 30 17.55 19.86 -39.75
CA ARG A 30 17.16 19.37 -41.10
C ARG A 30 16.08 18.25 -41.18
N GLY A 31 15.02 18.50 -41.96
CA GLY A 31 14.12 17.44 -42.45
C GLY A 31 12.72 17.94 -42.83
N THR A 32 12.45 18.13 -44.13
CA THR A 32 11.12 18.39 -44.72
C THR A 32 10.69 17.23 -45.63
N ALA A 33 9.46 17.31 -46.17
CA ALA A 33 8.70 16.28 -46.91
C ALA A 33 8.07 15.20 -46.00
N ASP A 34 6.77 14.92 -45.99
CA ASP A 34 5.76 14.76 -47.07
C ASP A 34 5.81 13.37 -47.74
N ALA A 35 4.82 12.52 -47.40
CA ALA A 35 4.37 11.37 -48.19
C ALA A 35 3.06 10.75 -47.65
N VAL A 36 1.95 11.01 -48.33
CA VAL A 36 0.69 10.23 -48.34
C VAL A 36 0.53 9.83 -49.83
N PRO A 37 0.19 8.56 -50.25
CA PRO A 37 -1.03 7.83 -49.84
C PRO A 37 -1.00 6.27 -49.93
N LYS A 38 -2.21 5.66 -49.91
CA LYS A 38 -2.66 4.38 -50.55
C LYS A 38 -2.69 3.07 -49.74
N ARG A 39 -3.84 2.88 -49.08
CA ARG A 39 -4.82 1.79 -49.36
C ARG A 39 -4.27 0.52 -50.05
N GLY A 40 -4.16 -0.56 -49.28
CA GLY A 40 -4.17 -1.97 -49.74
C GLY A 40 -5.08 -2.79 -48.82
N ALA A 41 -5.75 -3.82 -49.32
CA ALA A 41 -6.77 -4.54 -48.56
C ALA A 41 -6.67 -6.08 -48.72
N THR A 42 -6.58 -6.77 -47.58
CA THR A 42 -7.02 -8.16 -47.37
C THR A 42 -7.72 -8.18 -46.00
N ALA A 43 -8.98 -8.59 -45.83
CA ALA A 43 -9.69 -9.78 -46.30
C ALA A 43 -9.38 -11.05 -45.50
N THR A 44 -9.79 -11.06 -44.23
CA THR A 44 -9.91 -12.26 -43.38
C THR A 44 -11.31 -12.32 -42.75
N VAL A 45 -12.28 -12.84 -43.50
CA VAL A 45 -13.56 -13.29 -42.95
C VAL A 45 -13.36 -14.71 -42.42
N THR A 46 -13.43 -14.89 -41.10
CA THR A 46 -13.58 -16.20 -40.46
C THR A 46 -14.75 -16.11 -39.46
N LYS A 47 -15.50 -17.20 -39.32
CA LYS A 47 -16.81 -17.23 -38.63
C LYS A 47 -16.73 -16.92 -37.13
N PRO A 48 -17.82 -16.39 -36.54
CA PRO A 48 -17.99 -16.40 -35.09
C PRO A 48 -18.14 -17.84 -34.59
N GLY A 49 -17.52 -18.13 -33.44
CA GLY A 49 -17.63 -19.39 -32.72
C GLY A 49 -17.17 -19.17 -31.28
N LEU A 50 -17.75 -19.92 -30.33
CA LEU A 50 -17.47 -19.74 -28.90
C LEU A 50 -16.06 -20.22 -28.55
N ALA A 51 -15.08 -19.34 -28.68
CA ALA A 51 -13.86 -19.39 -27.89
C ALA A 51 -14.13 -18.66 -26.57
N GLU A 52 -14.74 -19.36 -25.61
CA GLU A 52 -14.76 -18.89 -24.23
C GLU A 52 -13.31 -18.87 -23.73
N THR A 53 -12.70 -17.68 -23.76
CA THR A 53 -11.33 -17.48 -23.27
C THR A 53 -11.34 -17.56 -21.76
N VAL A 54 -11.38 -18.79 -21.23
CA VAL A 54 -11.19 -19.08 -19.81
C VAL A 54 -9.88 -18.40 -19.40
N PRO A 55 -9.93 -17.31 -18.62
CA PRO A 55 -8.72 -16.57 -18.33
C PRO A 55 -7.81 -17.48 -17.51
N ASN A 56 -6.52 -17.50 -17.84
CA ASN A 56 -5.55 -18.27 -17.07
C ASN A 56 -5.59 -17.76 -15.62
N ARG A 57 -6.24 -18.51 -14.73
CA ARG A 57 -6.56 -18.04 -13.38
C ARG A 57 -5.32 -17.71 -12.55
N GLY A 58 -4.16 -18.27 -12.88
CA GLY A 58 -2.87 -17.84 -12.31
C GLY A 58 -2.51 -16.41 -12.72
N THR A 59 -2.58 -16.09 -14.02
CA THR A 59 -2.27 -14.75 -14.55
C THR A 59 -3.19 -13.68 -13.95
N THR A 60 -4.49 -13.96 -13.80
CA THR A 60 -5.43 -13.01 -13.18
C THR A 60 -5.20 -12.84 -11.67
N ASP A 61 -4.77 -13.90 -10.96
CA ASP A 61 -4.52 -13.82 -9.52
C ASP A 61 -3.25 -13.01 -9.21
N SER A 62 -2.15 -13.34 -9.88
CA SER A 62 -0.90 -12.59 -9.74
C SER A 62 -1.07 -11.14 -10.20
N ALA A 63 -1.85 -10.87 -11.26
CA ALA A 63 -2.19 -9.49 -11.65
C ALA A 63 -2.90 -8.71 -10.54
N ARG A 64 -3.82 -9.33 -9.80
CA ARG A 64 -4.49 -8.70 -8.64
C ARG A 64 -3.58 -8.57 -7.42
N TRP A 65 -2.60 -9.45 -7.23
CA TRP A 65 -1.54 -9.25 -6.23
C TRP A 65 -0.60 -8.09 -6.62
N GLN A 66 -0.26 -7.97 -7.91
CA GLN A 66 0.46 -6.80 -8.42
C GLN A 66 -0.35 -5.50 -8.22
N GLU A 67 -1.67 -5.51 -8.49
CA GLU A 67 -2.58 -4.37 -8.25
C GLU A 67 -2.67 -3.98 -6.76
N LEU A 68 -2.81 -4.96 -5.86
CA LEU A 68 -2.80 -4.74 -4.40
C LEU A 68 -1.48 -4.13 -3.92
N THR A 69 -0.35 -4.72 -4.31
CA THR A 69 0.99 -4.23 -3.91
C THR A 69 1.32 -2.86 -4.50
N GLU A 70 0.81 -2.53 -5.69
CA GLU A 70 0.94 -1.20 -6.28
C GLU A 70 0.08 -0.15 -5.55
N SER A 71 -1.15 -0.52 -5.18
CA SER A 71 -2.04 0.33 -4.40
C SER A 71 -1.44 0.63 -3.02
N VAL A 72 -0.79 -0.36 -2.38
CA VAL A 72 0.01 -0.15 -1.16
C VAL A 72 1.25 0.70 -1.45
N ARG A 73 1.93 0.52 -2.59
CA ARG A 73 3.10 1.33 -2.98
C ARG A 73 2.77 2.82 -3.07
N GLU A 74 1.62 3.16 -3.64
CA GLU A 74 1.15 4.56 -3.75
C GLU A 74 0.67 5.11 -2.40
N VAL A 75 -0.26 4.43 -1.72
CA VAL A 75 -0.83 4.90 -0.43
C VAL A 75 0.24 5.04 0.65
N GLY A 76 1.14 4.06 0.74
CA GLY A 76 2.29 4.07 1.65
C GLY A 76 3.59 4.59 1.03
N GLN A 77 3.51 5.35 -0.09
CA GLN A 77 4.62 6.11 -0.69
C GLN A 77 5.98 5.37 -0.78
N TYR A 78 5.96 4.05 -0.98
CA TYR A 78 7.16 3.22 -0.95
C TYR A 78 8.01 3.41 -2.21
N THR A 79 9.30 3.60 -2.04
CA THR A 79 10.27 3.79 -3.14
C THR A 79 10.42 2.57 -4.06
N THR A 80 10.03 1.37 -3.61
CA THR A 80 10.01 0.16 -4.46
C THR A 80 8.76 -0.68 -4.21
N ARG A 81 8.30 -1.41 -5.24
CA ARG A 81 7.24 -2.41 -5.08
C ARG A 81 7.65 -3.56 -4.16
N ALA A 82 8.92 -3.95 -4.19
CA ALA A 82 9.43 -5.06 -3.37
C ALA A 82 9.29 -4.77 -1.86
N GLU A 83 9.46 -3.51 -1.45
CA GLU A 83 9.25 -3.11 -0.05
C GLU A 83 7.76 -3.06 0.30
N ALA A 84 6.93 -2.43 -0.54
CA ALA A 84 5.47 -2.45 -0.38
C ALA A 84 4.92 -3.89 -0.29
N GLU A 85 5.45 -4.81 -1.09
CA GLU A 85 5.11 -6.23 -1.09
C GLU A 85 5.59 -6.94 0.19
N ARG A 86 6.83 -6.70 0.62
CA ARG A 86 7.39 -7.22 1.89
C ARG A 86 6.49 -6.82 3.06
N VAL A 87 6.19 -5.52 3.19
CA VAL A 87 5.33 -4.99 4.26
C VAL A 87 3.91 -5.56 4.15
N THR A 88 3.33 -5.62 2.95
CA THR A 88 2.00 -6.22 2.72
C THR A 88 1.95 -7.67 3.21
N ARG A 89 2.96 -8.49 2.87
CA ARG A 89 3.06 -9.89 3.35
C ARG A 89 3.18 -9.98 4.87
N ILE A 90 3.94 -9.10 5.51
CA ILE A 90 4.12 -9.05 6.97
C ILE A 90 2.80 -8.67 7.68
N VAL A 91 2.12 -7.62 7.20
CA VAL A 91 0.84 -7.16 7.78
C VAL A 91 -0.28 -8.19 7.58
N LEU A 92 -0.39 -8.80 6.40
CA LEU A 92 -1.34 -9.89 6.13
C LEU A 92 -1.05 -11.12 7.00
N SER A 93 0.23 -11.43 7.26
CA SER A 93 0.62 -12.54 8.14
C SER A 93 0.22 -12.28 9.59
N ALA A 94 0.37 -11.05 10.10
CA ALA A 94 -0.12 -10.71 11.42
C ALA A 94 -1.66 -10.74 11.48
N LEU A 95 -2.35 -10.14 10.49
CA LEU A 95 -3.81 -10.05 10.44
C LEU A 95 -4.48 -11.44 10.36
N GLY A 96 -3.90 -12.38 9.60
CA GLY A 96 -4.44 -13.74 9.45
C GLY A 96 -4.42 -14.61 10.70
N GLY A 97 -3.68 -14.21 11.74
CA GLY A 97 -3.75 -14.79 13.08
C GLY A 97 -4.83 -14.15 13.98
N HIS A 98 -5.30 -12.94 13.66
CA HIS A 98 -6.27 -12.20 14.48
C HIS A 98 -7.72 -12.38 14.00
N VAL A 99 -7.93 -12.42 12.68
CA VAL A 99 -9.25 -12.67 12.10
C VAL A 99 -9.49 -14.18 12.06
N THR A 100 -10.63 -14.64 12.59
CA THR A 100 -10.97 -16.07 12.68
C THR A 100 -12.35 -16.36 12.07
N GLY A 101 -12.82 -17.61 12.15
CA GLY A 101 -14.15 -18.02 11.68
C GLY A 101 -14.44 -17.67 10.20
N ASP A 102 -15.70 -17.36 9.92
CA ASP A 102 -16.21 -17.00 8.60
C ASP A 102 -15.59 -15.69 8.06
N GLU A 103 -15.28 -14.72 8.92
CA GLU A 103 -14.58 -13.48 8.54
C GLU A 103 -13.21 -13.76 7.90
N ARG A 104 -12.46 -14.77 8.41
CA ARG A 104 -11.17 -15.19 7.83
C ARG A 104 -11.37 -15.83 6.45
N VAL A 105 -12.45 -16.60 6.27
CA VAL A 105 -12.81 -17.21 4.98
C VAL A 105 -13.25 -16.14 3.98
N ALA A 106 -14.09 -15.20 4.39
CA ALA A 106 -14.55 -14.09 3.56
C ALA A 106 -13.39 -13.18 3.14
N LEU A 107 -12.46 -12.88 4.06
CA LEU A 107 -11.24 -12.11 3.77
C LEU A 107 -10.34 -12.85 2.76
N ALA A 108 -10.16 -14.17 2.91
CA ALA A 108 -9.38 -14.98 1.98
C ALA A 108 -10.06 -15.20 0.60
N GLN A 109 -11.37 -14.95 0.48
CA GLN A 109 -12.10 -14.95 -0.79
C GLN A 109 -12.19 -13.56 -1.46
N ALA A 110 -12.19 -12.49 -0.68
CA ALA A 110 -12.24 -11.11 -1.18
C ALA A 110 -10.88 -10.62 -1.74
N LEU A 111 -9.78 -11.23 -1.29
CA LEU A 111 -8.41 -10.88 -1.67
C LEU A 111 -7.85 -11.80 -2.77
N PRO A 112 -6.74 -11.43 -3.45
CA PRO A 112 -6.01 -12.33 -4.36
C PRO A 112 -5.63 -13.63 -3.64
N ARG A 113 -5.60 -14.78 -4.31
CA ARG A 113 -5.23 -16.06 -3.65
C ARG A 113 -3.83 -16.04 -3.07
N GLU A 114 -2.91 -15.25 -3.64
CA GLU A 114 -1.59 -15.02 -3.03
C GLU A 114 -1.72 -14.38 -1.62
N ALA A 115 -2.53 -13.32 -1.47
CA ALA A 115 -2.86 -12.72 -0.17
C ALA A 115 -3.68 -13.66 0.74
N GLY A 116 -4.69 -14.31 0.17
CA GLY A 116 -5.55 -15.27 0.86
C GLY A 116 -4.79 -16.47 1.39
N ARG A 117 -3.73 -16.93 0.69
CA ARG A 117 -2.78 -17.95 1.18
C ARG A 117 -1.94 -17.44 2.34
N VAL A 118 -1.43 -16.20 2.26
CA VAL A 118 -0.64 -15.60 3.36
C VAL A 118 -1.47 -15.53 4.65
N ILE A 119 -2.76 -15.20 4.55
CA ILE A 119 -3.72 -15.27 5.68
C ILE A 119 -4.01 -16.72 6.08
N ALA A 120 -4.32 -17.60 5.11
CA ALA A 120 -4.76 -18.97 5.37
C ALA A 120 -3.68 -19.85 6.03
N ALA A 121 -2.40 -19.54 5.81
CA ALA A 121 -1.26 -20.22 6.43
C ALA A 121 -1.04 -19.87 7.92
N GLN A 122 -1.67 -18.82 8.44
CA GLN A 122 -1.44 -18.36 9.81
C GLN A 122 -2.19 -19.20 10.83
N ILE A 123 -1.52 -19.56 11.92
CA ILE A 123 -2.14 -20.17 13.09
C ILE A 123 -2.97 -19.07 13.80
N PRO A 124 -4.26 -19.30 14.11
CA PRO A 124 -5.06 -18.39 14.93
C PRO A 124 -4.37 -18.10 16.27
N ALA A 125 -4.29 -16.82 16.64
CA ALA A 125 -3.76 -16.40 17.93
C ALA A 125 -4.72 -16.78 19.05
N THR A 126 -4.19 -17.29 20.17
CA THR A 126 -4.99 -17.65 21.35
C THR A 126 -5.56 -16.44 22.09
N HIS A 127 -4.98 -15.26 21.86
CA HIS A 127 -5.47 -13.97 22.36
C HIS A 127 -5.34 -12.92 21.24
N PRO A 128 -6.36 -12.09 20.99
CA PRO A 128 -6.27 -11.01 20.01
C PRO A 128 -5.44 -9.85 20.59
N LEU A 129 -4.35 -9.46 19.92
CA LEU A 129 -3.54 -8.31 20.32
C LEU A 129 -4.32 -7.00 20.15
N THR A 130 -4.09 -6.02 21.03
CA THR A 130 -4.59 -4.66 20.85
C THR A 130 -3.94 -3.99 19.63
N ALA A 131 -4.55 -2.93 19.11
CA ALA A 131 -4.02 -2.17 17.97
C ALA A 131 -2.58 -1.64 18.19
N ARG A 132 -2.19 -1.38 19.44
CA ARG A 132 -0.82 -1.01 19.83
C ARG A 132 0.14 -2.19 19.70
N GLU A 133 -0.19 -3.31 20.32
CA GLU A 133 0.63 -4.53 20.34
C GLU A 133 0.76 -5.14 18.93
N PHE A 134 -0.27 -5.00 18.09
CA PHE A 134 -0.20 -5.35 16.67
C PHE A 134 0.89 -4.55 15.95
N VAL A 135 0.90 -3.21 16.10
CA VAL A 135 1.93 -2.33 15.52
C VAL A 135 3.33 -2.67 16.06
N GLU A 136 3.46 -2.95 17.36
CA GLU A 136 4.74 -3.39 17.96
C GLU A 136 5.19 -4.76 17.44
N SER A 137 4.25 -5.68 17.19
CA SER A 137 4.49 -7.00 16.56
C SER A 137 4.82 -6.91 15.07
N ILE A 138 4.51 -5.79 14.41
CA ILE A 138 4.97 -5.47 13.05
C ILE A 138 6.35 -4.81 13.08
N ALA A 139 6.59 -3.87 14.00
CA ALA A 139 7.89 -3.21 14.16
C ALA A 139 9.02 -4.22 14.46
N THR A 140 8.75 -5.26 15.25
CA THR A 140 9.71 -6.34 15.52
C THR A 140 9.94 -7.30 14.35
N ARG A 141 9.14 -7.23 13.28
CA ARG A 141 9.26 -8.05 12.06
C ARG A 141 9.89 -7.30 10.88
N ILE A 142 9.97 -5.97 10.92
CA ILE A 142 10.57 -5.15 9.88
C ILE A 142 11.92 -4.64 10.39
N GLU A 143 13.00 -5.01 9.69
CA GLU A 143 14.37 -4.64 10.06
C GLU A 143 14.56 -3.11 10.07
N GLY A 144 15.00 -2.56 11.20
CA GLY A 144 15.19 -1.12 11.38
C GLY A 144 13.91 -0.28 11.58
N ALA A 145 12.72 -0.90 11.61
CA ALA A 145 11.48 -0.17 11.82
C ALA A 145 11.33 0.36 13.25
N THR A 146 10.65 1.50 13.37
CA THR A 146 10.20 2.06 14.65
C THR A 146 8.70 1.80 14.82
N PRO A 147 8.14 1.89 16.05
CA PRO A 147 6.68 1.85 16.24
C PRO A 147 5.94 2.96 15.48
N ALA A 148 6.60 4.09 15.17
CA ALA A 148 6.03 5.18 14.40
C ALA A 148 5.93 4.85 12.90
N THR A 149 7.00 4.30 12.30
CA THR A 149 6.95 3.84 10.90
C THR A 149 6.00 2.65 10.76
N ALA A 150 6.13 1.63 11.63
CA ALA A 150 5.27 0.46 11.62
C ALA A 150 3.77 0.79 11.74
N ARG A 151 3.40 1.87 12.47
CA ARG A 151 2.01 2.35 12.52
C ARG A 151 1.53 2.85 11.15
N TRP A 152 2.37 3.62 10.45
CA TRP A 152 2.06 4.16 9.13
C TRP A 152 2.08 3.07 8.05
N ASP A 153 3.03 2.14 8.14
CA ASP A 153 3.13 0.93 7.30
C ASP A 153 1.83 0.12 7.37
N VAL A 154 1.42 -0.22 8.60
CA VAL A 154 0.16 -0.92 8.90
C VAL A 154 -1.05 -0.11 8.42
N SER A 155 -1.09 1.20 8.68
CA SER A 155 -2.21 2.06 8.28
C SER A 155 -2.38 2.11 6.77
N SER A 156 -1.28 2.12 6.01
CA SER A 156 -1.31 2.16 4.54
C SER A 156 -1.79 0.83 3.95
N VAL A 157 -1.32 -0.31 4.49
CA VAL A 157 -1.81 -1.63 4.05
C VAL A 157 -3.28 -1.82 4.41
N LEU A 158 -3.68 -1.58 5.67
CA LEU A 158 -5.07 -1.82 6.12
C LEU A 158 -6.08 -0.87 5.47
N SER A 159 -5.72 0.39 5.19
CA SER A 159 -6.60 1.33 4.47
C SER A 159 -6.78 0.94 3.00
N THR A 160 -5.77 0.38 2.34
CA THR A 160 -5.88 -0.18 0.99
C THR A 160 -6.74 -1.44 0.98
N LEU A 161 -6.55 -2.34 1.94
CA LEU A 161 -7.38 -3.54 2.10
C LEU A 161 -8.85 -3.17 2.38
N ALA A 162 -9.13 -2.15 3.21
CA ALA A 162 -10.49 -1.68 3.51
C ALA A 162 -11.26 -1.24 2.27
N GLN A 163 -10.57 -0.61 1.30
CA GLN A 163 -11.14 -0.18 0.03
C GLN A 163 -11.39 -1.39 -0.88
N MET A 164 -10.45 -2.34 -0.95
CA MET A 164 -10.55 -3.54 -1.79
C MET A 164 -11.65 -4.51 -1.34
N ILE A 165 -11.80 -4.75 -0.02
CA ILE A 165 -12.80 -5.68 0.53
C ILE A 165 -14.16 -5.02 0.82
N GLY A 166 -14.21 -3.68 0.73
CA GLY A 166 -15.39 -2.88 0.96
C GLY A 166 -15.81 -2.73 2.43
N THR A 167 -16.71 -1.76 2.67
CA THR A 167 -17.23 -1.41 4.00
C THR A 167 -17.79 -2.63 4.76
N SER A 168 -18.63 -3.44 4.13
CA SER A 168 -19.43 -4.48 4.83
C SER A 168 -18.61 -5.67 5.34
N LEU A 169 -17.44 -5.94 4.76
CA LEU A 169 -16.50 -6.92 5.33
C LEU A 169 -15.54 -6.26 6.32
N THR A 170 -15.09 -5.03 6.04
CA THR A 170 -14.27 -4.22 6.97
C THR A 170 -14.96 -4.06 8.34
N THR A 171 -16.25 -3.71 8.38
CA THR A 171 -16.99 -3.54 9.64
C THR A 171 -17.11 -4.85 10.42
N ARG A 172 -17.28 -6.00 9.76
CA ARG A 172 -17.35 -7.31 10.44
C ARG A 172 -16.00 -7.74 11.01
N ILE A 173 -14.91 -7.50 10.28
CA ILE A 173 -13.55 -7.71 10.77
C ILE A 173 -13.27 -6.81 11.98
N LEU A 174 -13.64 -5.52 11.91
CA LEU A 174 -13.50 -4.59 13.04
C LEU A 174 -14.34 -4.98 14.26
N ALA A 175 -15.46 -5.71 14.08
CA ALA A 175 -16.28 -6.20 15.19
C ALA A 175 -15.69 -7.44 15.90
N GLN A 176 -14.75 -8.17 15.29
CA GLN A 176 -13.97 -9.23 15.96
C GLN A 176 -12.67 -8.70 16.61
N LEU A 177 -12.15 -7.57 16.14
CA LEU A 177 -10.89 -7.01 16.62
C LEU A 177 -11.09 -6.16 17.88
N PRO A 178 -10.10 -6.08 18.79
CA PRO A 178 -10.14 -5.18 19.93
C PRO A 178 -10.34 -3.70 19.53
N PRO A 179 -10.91 -2.86 20.42
CA PRO A 179 -11.10 -1.44 20.13
C PRO A 179 -9.78 -0.74 19.79
N GLY A 180 -9.87 0.26 18.91
CA GLY A 180 -8.74 1.04 18.40
C GLY A 180 -8.25 0.65 16.99
N TYR A 181 -8.55 -0.54 16.48
CA TYR A 181 -8.15 -0.93 15.12
C TYR A 181 -8.77 -0.05 14.03
N ALA A 182 -9.94 0.54 14.24
CA ALA A 182 -10.60 1.42 13.27
C ALA A 182 -9.70 2.55 12.73
N LEU A 183 -8.83 3.10 13.59
CA LEU A 183 -7.84 4.12 13.21
C LEU A 183 -6.79 3.60 12.22
N LEU A 184 -6.44 2.30 12.28
CA LEU A 184 -5.47 1.67 11.38
C LEU A 184 -6.10 1.34 10.01
N PHE A 185 -7.41 1.06 9.96
CA PHE A 185 -8.16 0.91 8.70
C PHE A 185 -8.55 2.28 8.07
N GLY A 186 -7.91 3.39 8.49
CA GLY A 186 -8.18 4.75 8.01
C GLY A 186 -9.54 5.32 8.45
N ARG A 187 -10.30 4.62 9.30
CA ARG A 187 -11.68 4.96 9.67
C ARG A 187 -11.76 5.73 10.97
N ALA A 188 -11.20 6.94 10.97
CA ALA A 188 -11.36 7.90 12.07
C ALA A 188 -12.84 8.20 12.39
N GLU A 189 -13.72 8.23 11.38
CA GLU A 189 -15.15 8.47 11.58
C GLU A 189 -15.88 7.37 12.36
N LEU A 190 -15.37 6.13 12.37
CA LEU A 190 -15.95 5.07 13.24
C LEU A 190 -15.59 5.24 14.73
N VAL A 191 -14.74 6.22 15.07
CA VAL A 191 -14.39 6.55 16.47
C VAL A 191 -15.29 7.65 17.03
N THR A 192 -16.06 8.37 16.20
CA THR A 192 -16.97 9.45 16.66
C THR A 192 -18.38 8.99 16.99
N THR A 193 -18.66 7.68 16.97
CA THR A 193 -19.97 7.11 17.33
C THR A 193 -19.79 5.92 18.28
N ALA A 194 -19.63 6.24 19.56
CA ALA A 194 -19.52 5.35 20.71
C ALA A 194 -19.99 6.11 21.96
#